data_AF-A0A507DLE1-F1
#
_entry.id   AF-A0A507DLE1-F1
#
_cell.length_a   1.000
_cell.length_b   1.000
_cell.length_c   1.000
_cell.angle_alpha   90.00
_cell.angle_beta   90.00
_cell.angle_gamma   90.00
#
_symmetry.space_group_name_H-M   'P 1'
#
loop_
_entity.id
_entity.type
_entity.pdbx_description
1 polymer ?
#
loop_
_entity_poly.entity_id
_entity_poly.type
_entity_poly.pdbx_seq_one_letter_code
_entity_poly.pdbx_strand_id
1 'polypeptide(L)'
;MASMRDAMKRLQVIYDSCSPEAAEQGASKSVDDFTRIRRKLHSDCKIVRQLLKEREMLTSRMGTTSETAEASYRIRVAIKSLKEELGKMDDIIAKEDRKKRHKNPEEHAKRKEITDLCHKHVEEVEALEKKKFTDRVGNDRLELLTTTGAGGARYRAGASKGGDGDPFMNSDLAPIDPDVDEDLKKMKERNHDIDNDLDVIGKGVTKLKDIANEMNQELEKHNEMLDAVDTKVNNALDHVDSVNIKMKVALEKMMRGDKFMINCILLCVLLALIAFVATQFTGGF
;
A
#
# COMPACT_ATOMS: atom_id res chain seq x y z
N MET A 1 -26.16 -38.46 -35.65
CA MET A 1 -24.81 -37.96 -35.34
C MET A 1 -24.84 -36.44 -35.37
N ALA A 2 -24.71 -35.78 -34.21
CA ALA A 2 -24.67 -34.32 -34.16
C ALA A 2 -23.43 -33.84 -34.96
N SER A 3 -23.67 -33.05 -36.01
CA SER A 3 -22.62 -32.56 -36.89
C SER A 3 -21.66 -31.68 -36.09
N MET A 4 -20.35 -31.80 -36.33
CA MET A 4 -19.29 -31.00 -35.69
C MET A 4 -19.59 -29.48 -35.69
N ARG A 5 -20.34 -29.00 -36.70
CA ARG A 5 -20.81 -27.61 -36.78
C ARG A 5 -21.81 -27.23 -35.68
N ASP A 6 -22.66 -28.15 -35.25
CA ASP A 6 -23.65 -27.91 -34.18
C ASP A 6 -22.97 -27.90 -32.80
N ALA A 7 -21.95 -28.73 -32.61
CA ALA A 7 -21.09 -28.70 -31.43
C ALA A 7 -20.27 -27.40 -31.36
N MET A 8 -19.70 -26.94 -32.48
CA MET A 8 -18.98 -25.66 -32.54
C MET A 8 -19.89 -24.46 -32.24
N LYS A 9 -21.12 -24.43 -32.77
CA LYS A 9 -22.08 -23.36 -32.47
C LYS A 9 -22.43 -23.29 -30.98
N ARG A 10 -22.66 -24.45 -30.34
CA ARG A 10 -22.95 -24.50 -28.91
C ARG A 10 -21.76 -24.07 -28.06
N LEU A 11 -20.55 -24.49 -28.44
CA LEU A 11 -19.31 -24.02 -27.79
C LEU A 11 -19.10 -22.51 -27.93
N GLN A 12 -19.45 -21.94 -29.09
CA GLN A 12 -19.35 -20.50 -29.32
C GLN A 12 -20.36 -19.71 -28.49
N VAL A 13 -21.60 -20.20 -28.37
CA VAL A 13 -22.61 -19.59 -27.48
C VAL A 13 -22.16 -19.64 -26.02
N ILE A 14 -21.57 -20.76 -25.58
CA ILE A 14 -21.03 -20.88 -24.22
C ILE A 14 -19.85 -19.94 -24.01
N TYR A 15 -18.93 -19.85 -24.98
CA TYR A 15 -17.80 -18.92 -24.94
C TYR A 15 -18.25 -17.45 -24.84
N ASP A 16 -19.23 -17.04 -25.65
CA ASP A 16 -19.80 -15.69 -25.62
C ASP A 16 -20.52 -15.40 -24.30
N SER A 17 -21.14 -16.41 -23.68
CA SER A 17 -21.81 -16.28 -22.38
C SER A 17 -20.86 -16.31 -21.17
N CYS A 18 -19.66 -16.88 -21.31
CA CYS A 18 -18.71 -17.08 -20.22
C CYS A 18 -17.47 -16.17 -20.32
N SER A 19 -17.27 -15.45 -21.44
CA SER A 19 -16.17 -14.50 -21.60
C SER A 19 -16.66 -13.06 -21.40
N PRO A 20 -16.19 -12.33 -20.37
CA PRO A 20 -16.48 -10.91 -20.22
C PRO A 20 -15.90 -10.06 -21.37
N GLU A 21 -14.86 -10.54 -22.06
CA GLU A 21 -14.24 -9.85 -23.21
C GLU A 21 -15.17 -9.79 -24.44
N ALA A 22 -15.96 -10.83 -24.69
CA ALA A 22 -16.91 -10.86 -25.81
C ALA A 22 -18.13 -9.97 -25.54
N ALA A 23 -18.58 -9.90 -24.29
CA ALA A 23 -19.63 -8.98 -23.85
C ALA A 23 -19.20 -7.51 -23.94
N GLU A 24 -17.97 -7.17 -23.59
CA GLU A 24 -17.41 -5.82 -23.73
C GLU A 24 -17.21 -5.42 -25.20
N GLN A 25 -16.77 -6.34 -26.07
CA GLN A 25 -16.61 -6.09 -27.50
C GLN A 25 -17.96 -5.98 -28.25
N GLY A 26 -19.00 -6.69 -27.79
CA GLY A 26 -20.37 -6.54 -28.29
C GLY A 26 -21.06 -5.26 -27.83
N ALA A 27 -20.87 -4.88 -26.55
CA ALA A 27 -21.43 -3.66 -25.98
C ALA A 27 -20.78 -2.38 -26.54
N SER A 28 -19.46 -2.38 -26.76
CA SER A 28 -18.73 -1.22 -27.31
C SER A 28 -19.07 -0.89 -28.76
N LYS A 29 -19.61 -1.83 -29.54
CA LYS A 29 -20.15 -1.59 -30.90
C LYS A 29 -21.55 -0.98 -30.93
N SER A 30 -22.27 -0.94 -29.79
CA SER A 30 -23.65 -0.44 -29.73
C SER A 30 -23.78 0.98 -29.19
N VAL A 31 -22.74 1.52 -28.55
CA VAL A 31 -22.74 2.89 -28.04
C VAL A 31 -22.18 3.81 -29.12
N ASP A 32 -23.00 4.74 -29.58
CA ASP A 32 -22.63 5.72 -30.60
C ASP A 32 -21.34 6.47 -30.22
N ASP A 33 -20.50 6.76 -31.22
CA ASP A 33 -19.20 7.41 -31.04
C ASP A 33 -19.34 8.76 -30.32
N PHE A 34 -20.43 9.48 -30.59
CA PHE A 34 -20.80 10.71 -29.89
C PHE A 34 -21.01 10.47 -28.39
N THR A 35 -21.80 9.46 -28.02
CA THR A 35 -22.08 9.12 -26.62
C THR A 35 -20.83 8.67 -25.88
N ARG A 36 -19.92 7.95 -26.56
CA ARG A 36 -18.62 7.56 -25.98
C ARG A 36 -17.74 8.78 -25.70
N ILE A 37 -17.63 9.70 -26.65
CA ILE A 37 -16.86 10.95 -26.47
C ILE A 37 -17.51 11.82 -25.40
N ARG A 38 -18.84 11.93 -25.35
CA ARG A 38 -19.59 12.66 -24.31
C ARG A 38 -19.26 12.16 -22.90
N ARG A 39 -19.34 10.85 -22.68
CA ARG A 39 -19.03 10.24 -21.37
C ARG A 39 -17.58 10.48 -20.98
N LYS A 40 -16.66 10.35 -21.94
CA LYS A 40 -15.24 10.62 -21.72
C LYS A 40 -14.99 12.08 -21.34
N LEU A 41 -15.55 13.01 -22.10
CA LEU A 41 -15.42 14.45 -21.86
C LEU A 41 -15.95 14.83 -20.48
N HIS A 42 -17.11 14.29 -20.07
CA HIS A 42 -17.66 14.54 -18.73
C HIS A 42 -16.76 13.98 -17.61
N SER A 43 -16.24 12.77 -17.77
CA SER A 43 -15.25 12.19 -16.84
C SER A 43 -14.00 13.06 -16.74
N ASP A 44 -13.42 13.44 -17.89
CA ASP A 44 -12.20 14.23 -17.96
C ASP A 44 -12.42 15.66 -17.39
N CYS A 45 -13.58 16.28 -17.63
CA CYS A 45 -13.95 17.57 -17.03
C CYS A 45 -13.97 17.49 -15.49
N LYS A 46 -14.49 16.40 -14.92
CA LYS A 46 -14.47 16.19 -13.46
C LYS A 46 -13.08 15.92 -12.92
N ILE A 47 -12.27 15.15 -13.63
CA ILE A 47 -10.86 14.91 -13.27
C ILE A 47 -10.11 16.25 -13.24
N VAL A 48 -10.31 17.12 -14.24
CA VAL A 48 -9.67 18.44 -14.25
C VAL A 48 -10.14 19.31 -13.07
N ARG A 49 -11.43 19.29 -12.72
CA ARG A 49 -11.95 19.96 -11.51
C ARG A 49 -11.30 19.44 -10.22
N GLN A 50 -11.10 18.13 -10.10
CA GLN A 50 -10.40 17.52 -8.97
C GLN A 50 -8.93 17.95 -8.90
N LEU A 51 -8.23 17.92 -10.04
CA LEU A 51 -6.84 18.39 -10.12
C LEU A 51 -6.72 19.88 -9.78
N LEU A 52 -7.69 20.71 -10.19
CA LEU A 52 -7.77 22.13 -9.80
C LEU A 52 -7.91 22.30 -8.29
N LYS A 53 -8.79 21.52 -7.65
CA LYS A 53 -8.98 21.51 -6.19
C LYS A 53 -7.73 21.06 -5.45
N GLU A 54 -7.13 19.95 -5.86
CA GLU A 54 -5.90 19.41 -5.25
C GLU A 54 -4.74 20.41 -5.36
N ARG A 55 -4.57 21.02 -6.54
CA ARG A 55 -3.60 22.10 -6.73
C ARG A 55 -3.88 23.28 -5.80
N GLU A 56 -5.13 23.68 -5.63
CA GLU A 56 -5.51 24.77 -4.71
C GLU A 56 -5.13 24.45 -3.27
N MET A 57 -5.43 23.23 -2.81
CA MET A 57 -5.01 22.77 -1.49
C MET A 57 -3.49 22.78 -1.32
N LEU A 58 -2.75 22.29 -2.32
CA LEU A 58 -1.28 22.31 -2.30
C LEU A 58 -0.73 23.74 -2.28
N THR A 59 -1.31 24.63 -3.09
CA THR A 59 -0.93 26.04 -3.14
C THR A 59 -1.24 26.75 -1.83
N SER A 60 -2.37 26.45 -1.19
CA SER A 60 -2.78 27.03 0.08
C SER A 60 -1.89 26.56 1.24
N ARG A 61 -1.42 25.30 1.21
CA ARG A 61 -0.57 24.73 2.26
C ARG A 61 0.90 25.10 2.11
N MET A 62 1.44 25.08 0.89
CA MET A 62 2.89 25.13 0.65
C MET A 62 3.34 26.31 -0.23
N GLY A 63 2.41 27.17 -0.66
CA GLY A 63 2.72 28.27 -1.56
C GLY A 63 3.11 27.80 -2.97
N THR A 64 3.91 28.59 -3.68
CA THR A 64 4.41 28.24 -5.03
C THR A 64 5.66 27.37 -4.95
N THR A 65 5.48 26.05 -4.91
CA THR A 65 6.57 25.06 -5.01
C THR A 65 6.65 24.45 -6.42
N SER A 66 7.74 23.71 -6.70
CA SER A 66 7.87 22.92 -7.95
C SER A 66 6.68 22.00 -8.18
N GLU A 67 6.18 21.37 -7.12
CA GLU A 67 5.01 20.48 -7.16
C GLU A 67 3.74 21.21 -7.60
N THR A 68 3.53 22.46 -7.13
CA THR A 68 2.38 23.26 -7.59
C THR A 68 2.51 23.72 -9.04
N ALA A 69 3.75 23.92 -9.52
CA ALA A 69 4.02 24.27 -10.91
C ALA A 69 3.78 23.07 -11.85
N GLU A 70 4.22 21.87 -11.44
CA GLU A 70 3.93 20.63 -12.16
C GLU A 70 2.43 20.34 -12.20
N ALA A 71 1.72 20.48 -11.07
CA ALA A 71 0.26 20.34 -11.04
C ALA A 71 -0.43 21.33 -12.00
N SER A 72 0.06 22.57 -12.07
CA SER A 72 -0.44 23.59 -13.00
C SER A 72 -0.15 23.25 -14.47
N TYR A 73 0.99 22.61 -14.77
CA TYR A 73 1.28 22.11 -16.11
C TYR A 73 0.36 20.96 -16.50
N ARG A 74 0.17 19.98 -15.61
CA ARG A 74 -0.73 18.83 -15.84
C ARG A 74 -2.16 19.28 -16.13
N ILE A 75 -2.69 20.25 -15.38
CA ILE A 75 -4.02 20.84 -15.62
C ILE A 75 -4.09 21.47 -17.02
N ARG A 76 -3.08 22.24 -17.43
CA ARG A 76 -3.07 22.87 -18.77
C ARG A 76 -3.03 21.85 -19.91
N VAL A 77 -2.29 20.75 -19.76
CA VAL A 77 -2.28 19.65 -20.72
C VAL A 77 -3.63 18.95 -20.78
N ALA A 78 -4.25 18.69 -19.62
CA ALA A 78 -5.57 18.07 -19.55
C ALA A 78 -6.67 18.95 -20.18
N ILE A 79 -6.64 20.27 -19.95
CA ILE A 79 -7.55 21.23 -20.62
C ILE A 79 -7.35 21.20 -22.14
N LYS A 80 -6.10 21.09 -22.63
CA LYS A 80 -5.83 20.95 -24.06
C LYS A 80 -6.45 19.67 -24.62
N SER A 81 -6.31 18.55 -23.93
CA SER A 81 -6.95 17.28 -24.31
C SER A 81 -8.48 17.40 -24.37
N LEU A 82 -9.11 18.07 -23.39
CA LEU A 82 -10.55 18.33 -23.40
C LEU A 82 -10.99 19.10 -24.64
N LYS A 83 -10.22 20.11 -25.07
CA LYS A 83 -10.51 20.86 -26.32
C LYS A 83 -10.40 20.00 -27.56
N GLU A 84 -9.41 19.10 -27.61
CA GLU A 84 -9.26 18.17 -28.74
C GLU A 84 -10.44 17.18 -28.82
N GLU A 85 -10.97 16.74 -27.68
CA GLU A 85 -12.17 15.88 -27.64
C GLU A 85 -13.44 16.60 -28.00
N LEU A 86 -13.57 17.85 -27.54
CA LEU A 86 -14.67 18.72 -27.91
C LEU A 86 -14.65 19.05 -29.41
N GLY A 87 -13.48 19.28 -30.00
CA GLY A 87 -13.33 19.41 -31.46
C GLY A 87 -13.76 18.15 -32.23
N LYS A 88 -13.49 16.95 -31.70
CA LYS A 88 -13.99 15.68 -32.30
C LYS A 88 -15.52 15.58 -32.21
N MET A 89 -16.13 16.10 -31.15
CA MET A 89 -17.58 16.16 -30.98
C MET A 89 -18.21 17.14 -31.98
N ASP A 90 -17.60 18.32 -32.17
CA ASP A 90 -18.00 19.31 -33.18
C ASP A 90 -17.87 18.73 -34.60
N ASP A 91 -16.81 17.97 -34.90
CA ASP A 91 -16.62 17.31 -36.18
C ASP A 91 -17.73 16.28 -36.48
N ILE A 92 -18.24 15.59 -35.45
CA ILE A 92 -19.35 14.64 -35.59
C ILE A 92 -20.63 15.40 -35.94
N ILE A 93 -20.92 16.49 -35.24
CA ILE A 93 -22.09 17.34 -35.54
C ILE A 93 -21.96 17.95 -36.93
N ALA A 94 -20.79 18.45 -37.32
CA ALA A 94 -20.57 19.02 -38.64
C ALA A 94 -20.73 17.98 -39.76
N LYS A 95 -20.37 16.71 -39.51
CA LYS A 95 -20.62 15.59 -40.45
C LYS A 95 -22.10 15.22 -40.51
N GLU A 96 -22.85 15.38 -39.43
CA GLU A 96 -24.29 15.15 -39.37
C GLU A 96 -25.09 16.29 -40.04
N ASP A 97 -24.67 17.55 -39.86
CA ASP A 97 -25.20 18.74 -40.54
C ASP A 97 -25.03 18.67 -42.06
N ARG A 98 -23.92 18.09 -42.55
CA ARG A 98 -23.68 17.89 -43.99
C ARG A 98 -24.64 16.87 -44.63
N LYS A 99 -25.28 16.00 -43.83
CA LYS A 99 -26.26 15.03 -44.33
C LYS A 99 -27.62 15.72 -44.43
N LYS A 100 -27.98 16.17 -45.65
CA LYS A 100 -29.24 16.87 -45.99
C LYS A 100 -30.56 16.21 -45.53
N ARG A 101 -30.53 14.96 -45.07
CA ARG A 101 -31.64 14.27 -44.39
C ARG A 101 -31.13 13.68 -43.09
N HIS A 102 -31.47 14.31 -41.98
CA HIS A 102 -31.24 13.72 -40.66
C HIS A 102 -32.13 12.49 -40.50
N LYS A 103 -31.56 11.36 -40.06
CA LYS A 103 -32.35 10.16 -39.74
C LYS A 103 -33.35 10.44 -38.60
N ASN A 104 -32.96 11.30 -37.65
CA ASN A 104 -33.79 11.82 -36.55
C ASN A 104 -33.40 13.30 -36.29
N PRO A 105 -34.24 14.29 -36.65
CA PRO A 105 -33.94 15.72 -36.43
C PRO A 105 -33.97 16.12 -34.95
N GLU A 106 -34.82 15.50 -34.13
CA GLU A 106 -34.89 15.76 -32.68
C GLU A 106 -33.63 15.30 -31.93
N GLU A 107 -33.06 14.16 -32.33
CA GLU A 107 -31.87 13.61 -31.69
C GLU A 107 -30.63 14.48 -31.99
N HIS A 108 -30.55 15.02 -33.21
CA HIS A 108 -29.50 15.93 -33.61
C HIS A 108 -29.59 17.29 -32.87
N ALA A 109 -30.80 17.79 -32.61
CA ALA A 109 -30.99 18.99 -31.78
C ALA A 109 -30.50 18.75 -30.33
N LYS A 110 -30.82 17.60 -29.74
CA LYS A 110 -30.32 17.21 -28.40
C LYS A 110 -28.80 17.07 -28.37
N ARG A 111 -28.18 16.51 -29.42
CA ARG A 111 -26.71 16.43 -29.54
C ARG A 111 -26.07 17.82 -29.56
N LYS A 112 -26.67 18.78 -30.28
CA LYS A 112 -26.22 20.18 -30.28
C LYS A 112 -26.33 20.83 -28.90
N GLU A 113 -27.46 20.69 -28.21
CA GLU A 113 -27.64 21.20 -26.85
C GLU A 113 -26.63 20.60 -25.86
N ILE A 114 -26.35 19.30 -25.98
CA ILE A 114 -25.34 18.62 -25.16
C ILE A 114 -23.93 19.16 -25.47
N THR A 115 -23.58 19.36 -26.74
CA THR A 115 -22.29 19.92 -27.11
C THR A 115 -22.12 21.36 -26.63
N ASP A 116 -23.17 22.18 -26.70
CA ASP A 116 -23.17 23.53 -26.12
C ASP A 116 -22.97 23.49 -24.59
N LEU A 117 -23.56 22.51 -23.91
CA LEU A 117 -23.34 22.29 -22.49
C LEU A 117 -21.89 21.87 -22.20
N CYS A 118 -21.32 20.96 -22.99
CA CYS A 118 -19.90 20.56 -22.90
C CYS A 118 -18.96 21.78 -23.07
N HIS A 119 -19.23 22.65 -24.05
CA HIS A 119 -18.48 23.90 -24.26
C HIS A 119 -18.50 24.78 -23.00
N LYS A 120 -19.67 24.97 -22.39
CA LYS A 120 -19.79 25.77 -21.16
C LYS A 120 -19.01 25.17 -19.98
N HIS A 121 -19.02 23.84 -19.81
CA HIS A 121 -18.23 23.21 -18.75
C HIS A 121 -16.72 23.31 -18.98
N VAL A 122 -16.25 23.22 -20.22
CA VAL A 122 -14.84 23.43 -20.57
C VAL A 122 -14.45 24.90 -20.35
N GLU A 123 -15.33 25.84 -20.72
CA GLU A 123 -15.12 27.28 -20.49
C GLU A 123 -15.05 27.62 -18.99
N GLU A 124 -15.91 27.03 -18.16
CA GLU A 124 -15.86 27.20 -16.71
C GLU A 124 -14.55 26.68 -16.13
N VAL A 125 -14.10 25.49 -16.54
CA VAL A 125 -12.83 24.90 -16.11
C VAL A 125 -11.63 25.76 -16.55
N GLU A 126 -11.68 26.33 -17.74
CA GLU A 126 -10.69 27.31 -18.19
C GLU A 126 -10.73 28.62 -17.41
N ALA A 127 -11.92 29.12 -17.09
CA ALA A 127 -12.08 30.33 -16.31
C ALA A 127 -11.50 30.14 -14.91
N LEU A 128 -11.70 28.96 -14.29
CA LEU A 128 -11.11 28.61 -13.00
C LEU A 128 -9.58 28.54 -13.07
N GLU A 129 -9.00 28.08 -14.18
CA GLU A 129 -7.55 28.10 -14.39
C GLU A 129 -7.02 29.53 -14.56
N LYS A 130 -7.66 30.34 -15.41
CA LYS A 130 -7.27 31.72 -15.72
C LYS A 130 -7.48 32.69 -14.55
N LYS A 131 -8.52 32.49 -13.73
CA LYS A 131 -8.81 33.33 -12.56
C LYS A 131 -7.63 33.39 -11.59
N LYS A 132 -6.88 32.28 -11.44
CA LYS A 132 -5.62 32.25 -10.68
C LYS A 132 -4.52 33.14 -11.29
N PHE A 133 -4.45 33.24 -12.61
CA PHE A 133 -3.45 34.08 -13.28
C PHE A 133 -3.74 35.56 -13.01
N THR A 134 -5.01 35.97 -13.09
CA THR A 134 -5.42 37.35 -12.77
C THR A 134 -5.38 37.68 -11.28
N ASP A 135 -5.82 36.78 -10.40
CA ASP A 135 -5.81 37.03 -8.94
C ASP A 135 -4.38 37.07 -8.38
N ARG A 136 -3.44 36.29 -8.93
CA ARG A 136 -2.01 36.38 -8.56
C ARG A 136 -1.36 37.65 -9.09
N VAL A 137 -1.57 38.02 -10.35
CA VAL A 137 -1.02 39.27 -10.90
C VAL A 137 -1.62 40.49 -10.20
N GLY A 138 -2.89 40.40 -9.75
CA GLY A 138 -3.54 41.43 -8.94
C GLY A 138 -2.94 41.55 -7.54
N ASN A 139 -2.71 40.43 -6.84
CA ASN A 139 -2.13 40.43 -5.50
C ASN A 139 -0.63 40.77 -5.49
N ASP A 140 0.17 40.25 -6.43
CA ASP A 140 1.60 40.58 -6.53
C ASP A 140 1.78 42.08 -6.84
N ARG A 141 0.89 42.66 -7.68
CA ARG A 141 0.91 44.09 -7.99
C ARG A 141 0.41 44.95 -6.84
N LEU A 142 -0.56 44.46 -6.06
CA LEU A 142 -1.04 45.12 -4.85
C LEU A 142 0.02 45.09 -3.75
N GLU A 143 0.69 43.96 -3.53
CA GLU A 143 1.76 43.79 -2.54
C GLU A 143 2.97 44.68 -2.86
N LEU A 144 3.33 44.77 -4.15
CA LEU A 144 4.37 45.66 -4.66
C LEU A 144 3.98 47.15 -4.50
N LEU A 145 2.71 47.52 -4.70
CA LEU A 145 2.24 48.89 -4.48
C LEU A 145 2.10 49.25 -2.99
N THR A 146 1.88 48.27 -2.11
CA THR A 146 1.75 48.52 -0.66
C THR A 146 3.09 48.62 0.07
N THR A 147 4.18 48.11 -0.51
CA THR A 147 5.53 48.15 0.09
C THR A 147 6.26 49.48 -0.17
N THR A 148 5.83 50.27 -1.15
CA THR A 148 6.44 51.56 -1.50
C THR A 148 5.47 52.73 -1.35
N GLY A 149 5.29 53.17 -0.10
CA GLY A 149 4.95 54.56 0.24
C GLY A 149 3.60 55.12 -0.22
N ALA A 150 2.71 55.33 0.76
CA ALA A 150 1.72 56.40 0.82
C ALA A 150 0.79 56.66 -0.40
N GLY A 151 -0.50 56.35 -0.23
CA GLY A 151 -1.57 57.10 -0.86
C GLY A 151 -2.64 56.30 -1.58
N GLY A 152 -3.74 56.02 -0.88
CA GLY A 152 -5.11 56.06 -1.42
C GLY A 152 -5.49 55.18 -2.62
N ALA A 153 -6.23 54.10 -2.35
CA ALA A 153 -7.57 53.85 -2.91
C ALA A 153 -8.04 52.46 -2.48
N ARG A 154 -9.03 52.41 -1.56
CA ARG A 154 -9.77 51.19 -1.27
C ARG A 154 -10.67 50.87 -2.46
N TYR A 155 -10.17 50.13 -3.43
CA TYR A 155 -11.02 49.44 -4.38
C TYR A 155 -11.70 48.28 -3.65
N ARG A 156 -12.97 48.50 -3.34
CA ARG A 156 -13.90 47.50 -2.80
C ARG A 156 -14.14 46.45 -3.90
N ALA A 157 -13.26 45.45 -3.96
CA ALA A 157 -13.54 44.23 -4.72
C ALA A 157 -14.78 43.57 -4.09
N GLY A 158 -15.82 43.41 -4.90
CA GLY A 158 -17.09 42.82 -4.47
C GLY A 158 -16.85 41.42 -3.92
N ALA A 159 -16.97 41.29 -2.60
CA ALA A 159 -17.17 40.01 -1.95
C ALA A 159 -18.47 39.43 -2.50
N SER A 160 -18.35 38.47 -3.42
CA SER A 160 -19.47 37.65 -3.83
C SER A 160 -19.98 36.89 -2.60
N LYS A 161 -21.28 36.97 -2.42
CA LYS A 161 -22.06 36.50 -1.29
C LYS A 161 -21.90 34.98 -1.17
N GLY A 162 -21.76 34.51 0.07
CA GLY A 162 -21.50 33.10 0.39
C GLY A 162 -22.52 32.13 -0.20
N GLY A 163 -21.99 31.16 -0.94
CA GLY A 163 -22.53 29.81 -1.01
C GLY A 163 -21.51 28.89 -0.34
N ASP A 164 -21.94 28.11 0.64
CA ASP A 164 -21.15 27.14 1.39
C ASP A 164 -20.86 25.88 0.55
N GLY A 165 -20.30 26.10 -0.65
CA GLY A 165 -20.08 25.08 -1.66
C GLY A 165 -18.68 25.19 -2.23
N ASP A 166 -18.01 24.05 -2.38
CA ASP A 166 -16.70 23.95 -3.03
C ASP A 166 -16.79 24.51 -4.48
N PRO A 167 -16.10 25.63 -4.79
CA PRO A 167 -16.19 26.30 -6.09
C PRO A 167 -15.67 25.46 -7.26
N PHE A 168 -14.92 24.38 -6.96
CA PHE A 168 -14.35 23.50 -7.96
C PHE A 168 -15.29 22.33 -8.29
N MET A 169 -16.14 21.93 -7.34
CA MET A 169 -16.96 20.73 -7.44
C MET A 169 -18.43 21.00 -7.76
N ASN A 170 -18.93 22.19 -7.42
CA ASN A 170 -20.31 22.57 -7.65
C ASN A 170 -20.37 23.54 -8.84
N SER A 171 -20.58 23.03 -10.06
CA SER A 171 -21.00 23.88 -11.17
C SER A 171 -22.49 24.18 -11.05
N ASP A 172 -22.89 25.43 -11.29
CA ASP A 172 -24.30 25.81 -11.46
C ASP A 172 -24.92 25.28 -12.78
N LEU A 173 -24.12 24.57 -13.59
CA LEU A 173 -24.54 23.95 -14.84
C LEU A 173 -25.13 22.56 -14.62
N ALA A 174 -26.12 22.21 -15.45
CA ALA A 174 -26.73 20.90 -15.48
C ALA A 174 -25.67 19.82 -15.80
N PRO A 175 -25.74 18.62 -15.18
CA PRO A 175 -24.83 17.52 -15.52
C PRO A 175 -24.87 17.17 -17.01
N ILE A 176 -23.70 17.03 -17.64
CA ILE A 176 -23.55 16.61 -19.05
C ILE A 176 -24.14 15.20 -19.27
N ASP A 177 -24.03 14.32 -18.27
CA ASP A 177 -24.63 12.99 -18.26
C ASP A 177 -25.04 12.57 -16.84
N PRO A 178 -26.34 12.44 -16.52
CA PRO A 178 -26.79 12.01 -15.19
C PRO A 178 -26.35 10.59 -14.83
N ASP A 179 -26.20 9.69 -15.82
CA ASP A 179 -25.77 8.30 -15.58
C ASP A 179 -24.33 8.23 -15.03
N VAL A 180 -23.44 9.08 -15.56
CA VAL A 180 -22.03 9.11 -15.14
C VAL A 180 -21.89 9.75 -13.74
N ASP A 181 -22.82 10.62 -13.35
CA ASP A 181 -22.85 11.18 -11.99
C ASP A 181 -23.20 10.11 -10.96
N GLU A 182 -24.18 9.26 -11.25
CA GLU A 182 -24.54 8.13 -10.39
C GLU A 182 -23.42 7.09 -10.29
N ASP A 183 -22.82 6.72 -11.42
CA ASP A 183 -21.73 5.74 -11.44
C ASP A 183 -20.49 6.26 -10.69
N LEU A 184 -20.18 7.55 -10.83
CA LEU A 184 -19.09 8.16 -10.08
C LEU A 184 -19.40 8.29 -8.59
N LYS A 185 -20.67 8.53 -8.22
CA LYS A 185 -21.09 8.53 -6.80
C LYS A 185 -20.89 7.14 -6.18
N LYS A 186 -21.31 6.09 -6.89
CA LYS A 186 -21.05 4.69 -6.48
C LYS A 186 -19.54 4.39 -6.41
N MET A 187 -18.73 4.96 -7.31
CA MET A 187 -17.27 4.85 -7.22
C MET A 187 -16.70 5.56 -5.99
N LYS A 188 -17.19 6.75 -5.64
CA LYS A 188 -16.75 7.48 -4.43
C LYS A 188 -17.13 6.74 -3.15
N GLU A 189 -18.33 6.18 -3.10
CA GLU A 189 -18.80 5.35 -1.97
C GLU A 189 -17.89 4.12 -1.82
N ARG A 190 -17.62 3.39 -2.92
CA ARG A 190 -16.67 2.27 -2.89
C ARG A 190 -15.25 2.69 -2.49
N ASN A 191 -14.79 3.84 -2.92
CA ASN A 191 -13.45 4.32 -2.56
C ASN A 191 -13.36 4.63 -1.06
N HIS A 192 -14.41 5.22 -0.49
CA HIS A 192 -14.50 5.44 0.95
C HIS A 192 -14.48 4.13 1.74
N ASP A 193 -15.17 3.10 1.25
CA ASP A 193 -15.14 1.76 1.87
C ASP A 193 -13.74 1.15 1.81
N ILE A 194 -13.05 1.28 0.67
CA ILE A 194 -11.65 0.85 0.53
C ILE A 194 -10.73 1.59 1.50
N ASP A 195 -10.88 2.90 1.65
CA ASP A 195 -10.06 3.69 2.58
C ASP A 195 -10.25 3.23 4.03
N ASN A 196 -11.49 2.88 4.42
CA ASN A 196 -11.77 2.32 5.74
C ASN A 196 -11.14 0.93 5.93
N ASP A 197 -11.23 0.06 4.93
CA ASP A 197 -10.59 -1.25 4.96
C ASP A 197 -9.06 -1.13 5.06
N LEU A 198 -8.47 -0.17 4.36
CA LEU A 198 -7.03 0.13 4.45
C LEU A 198 -6.61 0.62 5.84
N ASP A 199 -7.44 1.44 6.52
CA ASP A 199 -7.17 1.84 7.91
C ASP A 199 -7.21 0.65 8.88
N VAL A 200 -8.15 -0.28 8.69
CA VAL A 200 -8.22 -1.52 9.48
C VAL A 200 -6.98 -2.38 9.24
N ILE A 201 -6.56 -2.54 7.99
CA ILE A 201 -5.31 -3.25 7.65
C ILE A 201 -4.11 -2.54 8.28
N GLY A 202 -4.04 -1.21 8.19
CA GLY A 202 -2.99 -0.40 8.79
C GLY A 202 -2.85 -0.64 10.29
N LYS A 203 -3.98 -0.62 11.02
CA LYS A 203 -4.03 -0.96 12.45
C LYS A 203 -3.60 -2.42 12.72
N GLY A 204 -3.99 -3.35 11.84
CA GLY A 204 -3.57 -4.75 11.91
C GLY A 204 -2.05 -4.91 11.78
N VAL A 205 -1.43 -4.20 10.82
CA VAL A 205 0.02 -4.20 10.60
C VAL A 205 0.75 -3.59 11.80
N THR A 206 0.25 -2.51 12.39
CA THR A 206 0.83 -1.95 13.62
C THR A 206 0.81 -2.95 14.77
N LYS A 207 -0.31 -3.67 14.98
CA LYS A 207 -0.39 -4.73 15.99
C LYS A 207 0.60 -5.86 15.73
N LEU A 208 0.75 -6.28 14.46
CA LEU A 208 1.74 -7.30 14.09
C LEU A 208 3.17 -6.83 14.38
N LYS A 209 3.47 -5.55 14.15
CA LYS A 209 4.77 -4.97 14.51
C LYS A 209 5.02 -5.02 16.02
N ASP A 210 4.00 -4.70 16.82
CA ASP A 210 4.12 -4.75 18.28
C ASP A 210 4.36 -6.18 18.78
N ILE A 211 3.61 -7.16 18.24
CA ILE A 211 3.80 -8.59 18.54
C ILE A 211 5.20 -9.05 18.11
N ALA A 212 5.68 -8.65 16.93
CA ALA A 212 7.01 -9.02 16.47
C ALA A 212 8.12 -8.47 17.39
N ASN A 213 7.95 -7.25 17.90
CA ASN A 213 8.88 -6.67 18.86
C ASN A 213 8.84 -7.41 20.21
N GLU A 214 7.65 -7.75 20.70
CA GLU A 214 7.48 -8.53 21.93
C GLU A 214 8.11 -9.92 21.79
N MET A 215 7.89 -10.60 20.66
CA MET A 215 8.53 -11.88 20.35
C MET A 215 10.05 -11.76 20.32
N ASN A 216 10.61 -10.69 19.75
CA ASN A 216 12.06 -10.51 19.73
C ASN A 216 12.63 -10.34 21.15
N GLN A 217 11.96 -9.58 22.01
CA GLN A 217 12.36 -9.44 23.42
C GLN A 217 12.25 -10.75 24.20
N GLU A 218 11.23 -11.56 23.93
CA GLU A 218 11.08 -12.87 24.56
C GLU A 218 12.12 -13.87 24.06
N LEU A 219 12.47 -13.83 22.77
CA LEU A 219 13.58 -14.61 22.21
C LEU A 219 14.92 -14.24 22.84
N GLU A 220 15.20 -12.96 23.06
CA GLU A 220 16.40 -12.51 23.78
C GLU A 220 16.46 -13.07 25.21
N LYS A 221 15.34 -13.03 25.95
CA LYS A 221 15.24 -13.66 27.29
C LYS A 221 15.44 -15.17 27.26
N HIS A 222 14.89 -15.85 26.26
CA HIS A 222 15.10 -17.28 26.09
C HIS A 222 16.55 -17.62 25.77
N ASN A 223 17.26 -16.77 25.02
CA ASN A 223 18.68 -16.96 24.75
C ASN A 223 19.52 -16.84 26.03
N GLU A 224 19.27 -15.82 26.87
CA GLU A 224 19.92 -15.71 28.19
C GLU A 224 19.63 -16.91 29.10
N MET A 225 18.39 -17.41 29.08
CA MET A 225 18.00 -18.60 29.84
C MET A 225 18.71 -19.86 29.34
N LEU A 226 18.88 -20.01 28.02
CA LEU A 226 19.63 -21.11 27.42
C LEU A 226 21.10 -21.09 27.83
N ASP A 227 21.75 -19.92 27.81
CA ASP A 227 23.14 -19.78 28.28
C ASP A 227 23.30 -20.17 29.76
N ALA A 228 22.32 -19.79 30.59
CA ALA A 228 22.29 -20.18 32.01
C ALA A 228 22.06 -21.69 32.19
N VAL A 229 21.24 -22.32 31.35
CA VAL A 229 21.04 -23.78 31.33
C VAL A 229 22.32 -24.47 30.89
N ASP A 230 22.97 -24.01 29.82
CA ASP A 230 24.19 -24.60 29.30
C ASP A 230 25.32 -24.53 30.34
N THR A 231 25.46 -23.39 31.04
CA THR A 231 26.38 -23.25 32.16
C THR A 231 26.09 -24.25 33.29
N LYS A 232 24.81 -24.45 33.64
CA LYS A 232 24.41 -25.45 34.66
C LYS A 232 24.69 -26.88 34.21
N VAL A 233 24.49 -27.19 32.93
CA VAL A 233 24.79 -28.49 32.35
C VAL A 233 26.29 -28.75 32.38
N ASN A 234 27.10 -27.78 31.95
CA ASN A 234 28.56 -27.88 32.00
C ASN A 234 29.07 -28.09 33.43
N ASN A 235 28.57 -27.33 34.40
CA ASN A 235 28.92 -27.53 35.81
C ASN A 235 28.52 -28.91 36.35
N ALA A 236 27.36 -29.44 35.91
CA ALA A 236 26.91 -30.77 36.30
C ALA A 236 27.81 -31.86 35.69
N LEU A 237 28.21 -31.71 34.42
CA LEU A 237 29.15 -32.61 33.74
C LEU A 237 30.53 -32.59 34.44
N ASP A 238 31.06 -31.41 34.74
CA ASP A 238 32.32 -31.26 35.49
C ASP A 238 32.24 -31.92 36.87
N HIS A 239 31.10 -31.79 37.55
CA HIS A 239 30.88 -32.45 38.83
C HIS A 239 30.89 -33.98 38.69
N VAL A 240 30.18 -34.52 37.70
CA VAL A 240 30.14 -35.96 37.39
C VAL A 240 31.54 -36.48 37.07
N ASP A 241 32.30 -35.76 36.24
CA ASP A 241 33.68 -36.12 35.91
C ASP A 241 34.60 -36.08 37.15
N SER A 242 34.46 -35.07 37.99
CA SER A 242 35.22 -34.97 39.24
C SER A 242 34.92 -36.14 40.20
N VAL A 243 33.65 -36.58 40.28
CA VAL A 243 33.23 -37.72 41.09
C VAL A 243 33.79 -39.00 40.51
N ASN A 244 33.74 -39.19 39.20
CA ASN A 244 34.34 -40.34 38.52
C ASN A 244 35.85 -40.43 38.76
N ILE A 245 36.57 -39.31 38.70
CA ILE A 245 38.01 -39.26 39.01
C ILE A 245 38.26 -39.61 40.48
N LYS A 246 37.53 -38.99 41.42
CA LYS A 246 37.67 -39.30 42.85
C LYS A 246 37.39 -40.76 43.15
N MET A 247 36.38 -41.35 42.50
CA MET A 247 36.04 -42.76 42.65
C MET A 247 37.17 -43.66 42.12
N LYS A 248 37.74 -43.37 40.95
CA LYS A 248 38.92 -44.09 40.42
C LYS A 248 40.12 -44.00 41.36
N VAL A 249 40.43 -42.81 41.88
CA VAL A 249 41.54 -42.60 42.82
C VAL A 249 41.29 -43.35 44.15
N ALA A 250 40.06 -43.36 44.65
CA ALA A 250 39.69 -44.12 45.86
C ALA A 250 39.86 -45.62 45.64
N LEU A 251 39.43 -46.15 44.49
CA LEU A 251 39.63 -47.55 44.10
C LEU A 251 41.11 -47.90 43.98
N GLU A 252 41.93 -47.08 43.34
CA GLU A 252 43.38 -47.33 43.23
C GLU A 252 44.08 -47.31 44.60
N LYS A 253 43.69 -46.39 45.49
CA LYS A 253 44.20 -46.34 46.86
C LYS A 253 43.77 -47.57 47.67
N MET A 254 42.52 -48.01 47.53
CA MET A 254 42.02 -49.23 48.17
C MET A 254 42.79 -50.47 47.68
N MET A 255 43.01 -50.59 46.37
CA MET A 255 43.82 -51.67 45.80
C MET A 255 45.28 -51.65 46.26
N ARG A 256 45.87 -50.48 46.52
CA ARG A 256 47.19 -50.37 47.19
C ARG A 256 47.13 -50.82 48.65
N GLY A 257 46.05 -50.49 49.35
CA GLY A 257 45.78 -50.95 50.73
C GLY A 257 45.72 -52.46 50.84
N ASP A 258 44.98 -53.13 49.94
CA ASP A 258 44.89 -54.60 49.90
C ASP A 258 46.26 -55.25 49.66
N LYS A 259 47.06 -54.72 48.72
CA LYS A 259 48.42 -55.20 48.48
C LYS A 259 49.33 -55.03 49.71
N PHE A 260 49.18 -53.94 50.44
CA PHE A 260 49.92 -53.70 51.68
C PHE A 260 49.51 -54.70 52.79
N MET A 261 48.20 -54.92 52.96
CA MET A 261 47.63 -55.92 53.89
C MET A 261 48.16 -57.33 53.59
N ILE A 262 48.14 -57.75 52.32
CA ILE A 262 48.65 -59.05 51.88
C ILE A 262 50.14 -59.19 52.20
N ASN A 263 50.95 -58.17 51.91
CA ASN A 263 52.38 -58.20 52.24
C ASN A 263 52.63 -58.27 53.76
N CYS A 264 51.80 -57.61 54.57
CA CYS A 264 51.91 -57.64 56.03
C CYS A 264 51.63 -59.05 56.58
N ILE A 265 50.57 -59.70 56.10
CA ILE A 265 50.25 -61.09 56.47
C ILE A 265 51.36 -62.04 56.04
N LEU A 266 51.88 -61.90 54.81
CA LEU A 266 52.96 -62.73 54.30
C LEU A 266 54.25 -62.58 55.13
N LEU A 267 54.55 -61.37 55.59
CA LEU A 267 55.68 -61.09 56.50
C LEU A 267 55.49 -61.77 57.86
N CYS A 268 54.27 -61.74 58.43
CA CYS A 268 53.96 -62.45 59.69
C CYS A 268 54.17 -63.96 59.56
N VAL A 269 53.74 -64.57 58.45
CA VAL A 269 53.95 -66.01 58.19
C VAL A 269 55.44 -66.33 58.06
N LEU A 270 56.21 -65.49 57.36
CA LEU A 270 57.65 -65.67 57.19
C LEU A 270 58.38 -65.58 58.55
N LEU A 271 58.03 -64.62 59.39
CA LEU A 271 58.56 -64.51 60.76
C LEU A 271 58.22 -65.73 61.62
N ALA A 272 57.00 -66.25 61.52
CA ALA A 272 56.60 -67.47 62.24
C ALA A 272 57.43 -68.69 61.80
N LEU A 273 57.72 -68.84 60.51
CA LEU A 273 58.59 -69.89 59.99
C LEU A 273 60.03 -69.73 60.47
N ILE A 274 60.58 -68.51 60.45
CA ILE A 274 61.92 -68.24 61.00
C ILE A 274 61.98 -68.61 62.47
N ALA A 275 60.98 -68.20 63.27
CA ALA A 275 60.91 -68.54 64.68
C ALA A 275 60.80 -70.06 64.91
N PHE A 276 60.02 -70.77 64.09
CA PHE A 276 59.89 -72.21 64.14
C PHE A 276 61.23 -72.92 63.85
N VAL A 277 61.93 -72.50 62.78
CA VAL A 277 63.26 -73.04 62.42
C VAL A 277 64.28 -72.72 63.51
N ALA A 278 64.30 -71.50 64.05
CA ALA A 278 65.19 -71.13 65.15
C ALA A 278 64.94 -71.99 66.41
N THR A 279 63.67 -72.28 66.71
CA THR A 279 63.30 -73.15 67.84
C THR A 279 63.72 -74.60 67.60
N GLN A 280 63.58 -75.12 66.37
CA GLN A 280 64.05 -76.47 66.02
C GLN A 280 65.59 -76.60 66.09
N PHE A 281 66.32 -75.56 65.69
CA PHE A 281 67.79 -75.55 65.76
C PHE A 281 68.33 -75.36 67.19
N THR A 282 67.57 -74.74 68.09
CA THR A 282 67.97 -74.56 69.50
C THR A 282 67.47 -75.67 70.43
N GLY A 283 66.46 -76.43 70.03
CA GLY A 283 65.96 -77.61 70.75
C GLY A 283 66.68 -78.93 70.43
N GLY A 284 67.71 -78.90 69.58
CA GLY A 284 68.54 -80.05 69.23
C GLY A 284 69.89 -80.05 69.92
N PHE A 285 69.90 -80.22 71.25
CA PHE A 285 71.06 -80.68 72.05
C PHE A 285 70.58 -81.68 73.08
#